data_AF-A0A124IRT6-F1
#
_entry.id   AF-A0A124IRT6-F1
#
_cell.length_a   1.000
_cell.length_b   1.000
_cell.length_c   1.000
_cell.angle_alpha   90.00
_cell.angle_beta   90.00
_cell.angle_gamma   90.00
#
_symmetry.space_group_name_H-M   'P 1'
#
loop_
_entity.id
_entity.type
_entity.pdbx_description
1 polymer ?
#
loop_
_entity_poly.entity_id
_entity_poly.type
_entity_poly.pdbx_seq_one_letter_code
_entity_poly.pdbx_strand_id
1 'polypeptide(L)'
;MEDFVTYTPGLARGYVCGITPYDHVHVGHGRVYVFFDMFRRYLEARGYEVRLVINFTDIDDKIINKAREEFGHEAYKRWREVPERYIAEFFELNKKLFIKPAYAYPRVTENVEEMVSWISALVEKGFAYAAPDGSVYFEVSKVPGYGVLSRQKIEELVAGARVEPEPGKKNPLDFALWKSWSPGEPWWSSPWCPGRPGWHLECVVMSTKHLGAPFDFHGGGADLIFPHHENEIAIAKAYFGVDNFARYWIHVGYLTVRGEKMSKSLGNVITLNEVLSKYSGEALRLAYAMGHYRKPMEFSFELLNQAEDMVKTLYTAYDELSQAVADAGEEDRERLEVDRYAEAFYAALEDDLSTPEAAQQLYGLARYIISTVLHK
;
A
#
# COMPACT_ATOMS: atom_id res chain seq x y z
N MET A 1 -8.66 -20.57 -2.30
CA MET A 1 -9.42 -19.32 -2.39
C MET A 1 -10.38 -19.29 -1.23
N GLU A 2 -10.68 -18.10 -0.73
CA GLU A 2 -11.66 -17.86 0.32
C GLU A 2 -12.62 -16.78 -0.17
N ASP A 3 -13.90 -16.87 0.21
CA ASP A 3 -14.89 -15.87 -0.19
C ASP A 3 -14.61 -14.54 0.52
N PHE A 4 -14.69 -13.43 -0.22
CA PHE A 4 -14.60 -12.11 0.37
C PHE A 4 -15.88 -11.76 1.14
N VAL A 5 -15.83 -11.94 2.45
CA VAL A 5 -16.90 -11.61 3.39
C VAL A 5 -16.44 -10.52 4.35
N THR A 6 -17.26 -9.48 4.51
CA THR A 6 -17.02 -8.37 5.44
C THR A 6 -17.64 -8.64 6.81
N TYR A 7 -17.12 -7.98 7.85
CA TYR A 7 -17.69 -8.01 9.20
C TYR A 7 -19.04 -7.30 9.30
N THR A 8 -19.22 -6.22 8.53
CA THR A 8 -20.49 -5.50 8.39
C THR A 8 -21.00 -5.71 6.96
N PRO A 9 -22.17 -6.33 6.75
CA PRO A 9 -22.70 -6.55 5.41
C PRO A 9 -22.76 -5.26 4.58
N GLY A 10 -22.20 -5.30 3.38
CA GLY A 10 -22.18 -4.15 2.46
C GLY A 10 -21.14 -3.06 2.79
N LEU A 11 -20.34 -3.21 3.84
CA LEU A 11 -19.29 -2.25 4.20
C LEU A 11 -17.91 -2.94 4.28
N ALA A 12 -16.98 -2.53 3.41
CA ALA A 12 -15.60 -2.98 3.41
C ALA A 12 -14.67 -1.92 4.00
N ARG A 13 -14.13 -2.18 5.19
CA ARG A 13 -13.18 -1.32 5.91
C ARG A 13 -11.78 -1.85 5.70
N GLY A 14 -10.90 -1.03 5.12
CA GLY A 14 -9.55 -1.46 4.80
C GLY A 14 -8.50 -0.41 5.08
N TYR A 15 -7.31 -0.87 5.43
CA TYR A 15 -6.13 -0.04 5.66
C TYR A 15 -5.02 -0.45 4.69
N VAL A 16 -4.33 0.52 4.09
CA VAL A 16 -3.16 0.26 3.25
C VAL A 16 -2.00 1.11 3.77
N CYS A 17 -0.87 0.48 4.07
CA CYS A 17 0.31 1.20 4.51
C CYS A 17 0.75 2.21 3.44
N GLY A 18 0.86 3.47 3.85
CA GLY A 18 1.25 4.57 3.00
C GLY A 18 2.76 4.75 2.88
N ILE A 19 3.16 5.89 2.33
CA ILE A 19 4.58 6.23 2.15
C ILE A 19 5.16 6.83 3.43
N THR A 20 6.49 6.70 3.57
CA THR A 20 7.31 7.69 4.28
C THR A 20 7.62 8.82 3.29
N PRO A 21 7.04 10.02 3.42
CA PRO A 21 7.21 11.10 2.46
C PRO A 21 8.55 11.83 2.68
N TYR A 22 9.67 11.20 2.27
CA TYR A 22 11.02 11.79 2.35
C TYR A 22 11.71 11.94 0.99
N ASP A 23 11.13 11.35 -0.05
CA ASP A 23 11.64 11.42 -1.42
C ASP A 23 10.49 11.17 -2.42
N HIS A 24 10.78 11.37 -3.70
CA HIS A 24 9.85 11.19 -4.80
C HIS A 24 9.25 9.77 -4.81
N VAL A 25 7.95 9.71 -5.10
CA VAL A 25 7.21 8.46 -5.22
C VAL A 25 7.66 7.74 -6.50
N HIS A 26 8.01 6.46 -6.40
CA HIS A 26 8.45 5.64 -7.53
C HIS A 26 7.35 4.71 -8.07
N VAL A 27 7.59 4.11 -9.24
CA VAL A 27 6.63 3.22 -9.91
C VAL A 27 6.16 2.05 -9.03
N GLY A 28 7.02 1.54 -8.14
CA GLY A 28 6.62 0.53 -7.14
C GLY A 28 5.46 0.98 -6.23
N HIS A 29 5.50 2.21 -5.70
CA HIS A 29 4.39 2.77 -4.92
C HIS A 29 3.15 2.94 -5.80
N GLY A 30 3.33 3.42 -7.05
CA GLY A 30 2.25 3.54 -8.02
C GLY A 30 1.50 2.23 -8.23
N ARG A 31 2.22 1.11 -8.37
CA ARG A 31 1.62 -0.22 -8.51
C ARG A 31 0.73 -0.59 -7.32
N VAL A 32 1.20 -0.33 -6.09
CA VAL A 32 0.44 -0.60 -4.86
C VAL A 32 -0.86 0.20 -4.85
N TYR A 33 -0.78 1.52 -5.04
CA TYR A 33 -1.96 2.39 -4.93
C TYR A 33 -2.94 2.22 -6.10
N VAL A 34 -2.45 1.97 -7.32
CA VAL A 34 -3.31 1.64 -8.46
C VAL A 34 -4.03 0.31 -8.23
N PHE A 35 -3.35 -0.71 -7.70
CA PHE A 35 -4.01 -1.97 -7.36
C PHE A 35 -5.13 -1.77 -6.33
N PHE A 36 -4.87 -1.10 -5.21
CA PHE A 36 -5.91 -0.88 -4.19
C PHE A 36 -7.04 0.05 -4.69
N ASP A 37 -6.77 0.96 -5.63
CA ASP A 37 -7.81 1.71 -6.32
C ASP A 37 -8.68 0.81 -7.21
N MET A 38 -8.08 -0.11 -7.99
CA MET A 38 -8.82 -1.09 -8.79
C MET A 38 -9.64 -2.04 -7.89
N PHE A 39 -9.05 -2.53 -6.82
CA PHE A 39 -9.73 -3.39 -5.84
C PHE A 39 -10.93 -2.69 -5.21
N ARG A 40 -10.75 -1.44 -4.75
CA ARG A 40 -11.87 -0.62 -4.25
C ARG A 40 -12.96 -0.46 -5.30
N ARG A 41 -12.61 -0.08 -6.54
CA ARG A 41 -13.59 0.14 -7.62
C ARG A 41 -14.37 -1.12 -7.94
N TYR A 42 -13.71 -2.28 -7.89
CA TYR A 42 -14.38 -3.56 -8.03
C TYR A 42 -15.37 -3.81 -6.90
N LEU A 43 -14.97 -3.63 -5.64
CA LEU A 43 -15.88 -3.76 -4.49
C LEU A 43 -17.08 -2.80 -4.58
N GLU A 44 -16.84 -1.53 -4.94
CA GLU A 44 -17.92 -0.55 -5.17
C GLU A 44 -18.87 -1.00 -6.28
N ALA A 45 -18.35 -1.56 -7.38
CA ALA A 45 -19.17 -2.12 -8.45
C ALA A 45 -19.99 -3.35 -8.01
N ARG A 46 -19.55 -4.06 -6.97
CA ARG A 46 -20.29 -5.14 -6.31
C ARG A 46 -21.24 -4.68 -5.20
N GLY A 47 -21.40 -3.36 -5.03
CA GLY A 47 -22.36 -2.77 -4.10
C GLY A 47 -21.83 -2.53 -2.68
N TYR A 48 -20.51 -2.64 -2.44
CA TYR A 48 -19.92 -2.30 -1.15
C TYR A 48 -19.71 -0.78 -1.00
N GLU A 49 -20.03 -0.22 0.17
CA GLU A 49 -19.37 0.98 0.66
C GLU A 49 -17.93 0.63 1.06
N VAL A 50 -16.94 1.36 0.59
CA VAL A 50 -15.53 1.09 0.90
C VAL A 50 -14.90 2.23 1.69
N ARG A 51 -14.44 1.94 2.91
CA ARG A 51 -13.64 2.85 3.75
C ARG A 51 -12.19 2.43 3.70
N LEU A 52 -11.47 2.94 2.70
CA LEU A 52 -10.04 2.71 2.52
C LEU A 52 -9.23 3.81 3.23
N VAL A 53 -8.38 3.47 4.18
CA VAL A 53 -7.49 4.39 4.91
C VAL A 53 -6.05 4.19 4.44
N ILE A 54 -5.31 5.28 4.22
CA ILE A 54 -3.90 5.25 3.82
C ILE A 54 -3.13 6.25 4.68
N ASN A 55 -2.17 5.82 5.49
CA ASN A 55 -1.45 6.75 6.37
C ASN A 55 -0.34 7.54 5.66
N PHE A 56 0.22 8.52 6.36
CA PHE A 56 1.56 9.04 6.08
C PHE A 56 2.46 8.84 7.28
N THR A 57 3.59 8.16 7.10
CA THR A 57 4.67 8.11 8.10
C THR A 57 5.46 9.40 8.02
N ASP A 58 4.85 10.50 8.45
CA ASP A 58 5.35 11.86 8.33
C ASP A 58 6.45 12.23 9.35
N ILE A 59 6.92 11.24 10.12
CA ILE A 59 8.13 11.33 10.93
C ILE A 59 8.88 9.99 10.89
N ASP A 60 10.15 10.01 10.47
CA ASP A 60 11.02 8.82 10.40
C ASP A 60 12.49 9.27 10.34
N ASP A 61 13.42 8.35 10.61
CA ASP A 61 14.86 8.59 10.50
C ASP A 61 15.23 9.09 9.09
N LYS A 62 14.56 8.60 8.04
CA LYS A 62 14.75 9.05 6.65
C LYS A 62 14.35 10.51 6.44
N ILE A 63 13.26 10.97 7.06
CA ILE A 63 12.81 12.37 6.98
C ILE A 63 13.79 13.28 7.71
N ILE A 64 14.23 12.87 8.91
CA ILE A 64 15.20 13.62 9.71
C ILE A 64 16.53 13.75 8.95
N ASN A 65 17.02 12.65 8.36
CA ASN A 65 18.26 12.66 7.58
C ASN A 65 18.13 13.54 6.34
N LYS A 66 17.02 13.44 5.60
CA LYS A 66 16.73 14.33 4.47
C LYS A 66 16.69 15.80 4.87
N ALA A 67 16.07 16.12 6.01
CA ALA A 67 16.03 17.48 6.53
C ALA A 67 17.43 17.99 6.93
N ARG A 68 18.27 17.13 7.52
CA ARG A 68 19.68 17.45 7.83
C ARG A 68 20.48 17.75 6.57
N GLU A 69 20.31 16.93 5.53
CA GLU A 69 20.93 17.12 4.22
C GLU A 69 20.53 18.45 3.57
N GLU A 70 19.24 18.80 3.62
CA GLU A 70 18.70 19.99 2.93
C GLU A 70 18.86 21.30 3.70
N PHE A 71 18.80 21.25 5.04
CA PHE A 71 18.69 22.46 5.88
C PHE A 71 19.82 22.62 6.90
N GLY A 72 20.71 21.64 7.04
CA GLY A 72 21.82 21.69 7.99
C GLY A 72 21.35 21.99 9.42
N HIS A 73 21.85 23.08 10.01
CA HIS A 73 21.51 23.50 11.38
C HIS A 73 20.04 23.88 11.58
N GLU A 74 19.31 24.23 10.51
CA GLU A 74 17.89 24.57 10.58
C GLU A 74 16.96 23.35 10.47
N ALA A 75 17.51 22.13 10.29
CA ALA A 75 16.73 20.91 10.10
C ALA A 75 15.69 20.69 11.21
N TYR A 76 16.03 20.95 12.48
CA TYR A 76 15.09 20.81 13.59
C TYR A 76 13.85 21.71 13.48
N LYS A 77 13.97 22.91 12.90
CA LYS A 77 12.84 23.82 12.72
C LYS A 77 12.05 23.53 11.44
N ARG A 78 12.70 22.93 10.44
CA ARG A 78 12.21 22.82 9.07
C ARG A 78 11.92 21.41 8.59
N TRP A 79 12.16 20.38 9.41
CA TRP A 79 11.98 18.99 8.99
C TRP A 79 10.58 18.68 8.46
N ARG A 80 9.53 19.40 8.94
CA ARG A 80 8.15 19.26 8.43
C ARG A 80 7.99 19.70 6.97
N GLU A 81 8.88 20.54 6.44
CA GLU A 81 8.84 20.94 5.03
C GLU A 81 9.17 19.77 4.08
N VAL A 82 9.88 18.74 4.57
CA VAL A 82 10.17 17.52 3.79
C VAL A 82 8.88 16.71 3.54
N PRO A 83 8.17 16.20 4.57
CA PRO A 83 6.96 15.42 4.37
C PRO A 83 5.86 16.21 3.68
N GLU A 84 5.64 17.50 3.98
CA GLU A 84 4.59 18.27 3.29
C GLU A 84 4.81 18.33 1.76
N ARG A 85 6.06 18.49 1.32
CA ARG A 85 6.40 18.53 -0.10
C ARG A 85 6.04 17.22 -0.81
N TYR A 86 6.43 16.10 -0.22
CA TYR A 86 6.21 14.78 -0.81
C TYR A 86 4.77 14.27 -0.63
N ILE A 87 4.05 14.73 0.39
CA ILE A 87 2.60 14.52 0.53
C ILE A 87 1.84 15.29 -0.57
N ALA A 88 2.20 16.55 -0.83
CA ALA A 88 1.61 17.31 -1.92
C ALA A 88 1.88 16.62 -3.28
N GLU A 89 3.11 16.18 -3.52
CA GLU A 89 3.46 15.40 -4.72
C GLU A 89 2.64 14.10 -4.82
N PHE A 90 2.48 13.35 -3.73
CA PHE A 90 1.67 12.13 -3.70
C PHE A 90 0.23 12.38 -4.17
N PHE A 91 -0.41 13.45 -3.70
CA PHE A 91 -1.77 13.79 -4.14
C PHE A 91 -1.83 14.20 -5.62
N GLU A 92 -0.86 14.96 -6.11
CA GLU A 92 -0.80 15.34 -7.52
C GLU A 92 -0.58 14.12 -8.43
N LEU A 93 0.30 13.20 -8.04
CA LEU A 93 0.53 11.95 -8.78
C LEU A 93 -0.70 11.04 -8.76
N ASN A 94 -1.40 10.94 -7.63
CA ASN A 94 -2.63 10.16 -7.55
C ASN A 94 -3.72 10.71 -8.45
N LYS A 95 -3.85 12.04 -8.59
CA LYS A 95 -4.77 12.66 -9.56
C LYS A 95 -4.40 12.27 -10.99
N LYS A 96 -3.11 12.37 -11.36
CA LYS A 96 -2.61 11.95 -12.68
C LYS A 96 -2.82 10.47 -12.96
N LEU A 97 -2.86 9.65 -11.91
CA LEU A 97 -3.16 8.22 -11.97
C LEU A 97 -4.64 7.89 -11.76
N PHE A 98 -5.56 8.87 -11.74
CA PHE A 98 -7.00 8.64 -11.56
C PHE A 98 -7.37 7.83 -10.30
N ILE A 99 -6.53 7.86 -9.28
CA ILE A 99 -6.77 7.20 -8.00
C ILE A 99 -7.76 8.06 -7.22
N LYS A 100 -8.92 7.51 -6.83
CA LYS A 100 -9.88 8.30 -6.03
C LYS A 100 -9.29 8.55 -4.63
N PRO A 101 -9.57 9.69 -3.99
CA PRO A 101 -9.15 9.95 -2.61
C PRO A 101 -9.56 8.81 -1.66
N ALA A 102 -8.72 8.52 -0.67
CA ALA A 102 -9.02 7.58 0.41
C ALA A 102 -10.04 8.18 1.38
N TYR A 103 -10.67 7.34 2.20
CA TYR A 103 -11.59 7.73 3.26
C TYR A 103 -10.90 8.63 4.31
N ALA A 104 -9.64 8.32 4.65
CA ALA A 104 -8.83 9.14 5.54
C ALA A 104 -7.33 8.97 5.24
N TYR A 105 -6.56 10.01 5.60
CA TYR A 105 -5.10 10.05 5.48
C TYR A 105 -4.43 10.40 6.82
N PRO A 106 -4.48 9.52 7.83
CA PRO A 106 -3.92 9.81 9.14
C PRO A 106 -2.41 9.98 9.08
N ARG A 107 -1.90 10.93 9.88
CA ARG A 107 -0.47 11.20 10.01
C ARG A 107 0.05 10.68 11.34
N VAL A 108 1.28 10.20 11.36
CA VAL A 108 1.93 9.73 12.60
C VAL A 108 2.02 10.86 13.60
N THR A 109 2.41 12.06 13.15
CA THR A 109 2.60 13.21 14.06
C THR A 109 1.32 13.69 14.73
N GLU A 110 0.15 13.32 14.21
CA GLU A 110 -1.18 13.65 14.76
C GLU A 110 -1.71 12.59 15.75
N ASN A 111 -1.00 11.48 15.94
CA ASN A 111 -1.47 10.32 16.72
C ASN A 111 -0.45 9.88 17.80
N VAL A 112 0.55 10.73 18.11
CA VAL A 112 1.63 10.37 19.04
C VAL A 112 1.12 10.17 20.47
N GLU A 113 0.14 10.96 20.91
CA GLU A 113 -0.44 10.83 22.27
C GLU A 113 -1.14 9.47 22.45
N GLU A 114 -1.89 9.03 21.45
CA GLU A 114 -2.49 7.69 21.45
C GLU A 114 -1.42 6.60 21.41
N MET A 115 -0.35 6.77 20.63
CA MET A 115 0.76 5.82 20.61
C MET A 115 1.42 5.69 22.00
N VAL A 116 1.69 6.79 22.69
CA VAL A 116 2.22 6.77 24.07
C VAL A 116 1.28 6.02 25.02
N SER A 117 -0.04 6.22 24.87
CA SER A 117 -1.05 5.52 25.68
C SER A 117 -1.03 4.01 25.41
N TRP A 118 -0.92 3.60 24.15
CA TRP A 118 -0.82 2.19 23.76
C TRP A 118 0.45 1.53 24.28
N ILE A 119 1.59 2.22 24.19
CA ILE A 119 2.87 1.71 24.70
C ILE A 119 2.78 1.50 26.20
N SER A 120 2.17 2.43 26.94
CA SER A 120 1.97 2.31 28.39
C SER A 120 1.16 1.06 28.73
N ALA A 121 0.05 0.82 28.02
CA ALA A 121 -0.75 -0.39 28.21
C ALA A 121 0.00 -1.68 27.84
N LEU A 122 0.83 -1.67 26.79
CA LEU A 122 1.66 -2.83 26.42
C LEU A 122 2.75 -3.13 27.47
N VAL A 123 3.32 -2.09 28.09
CA VAL A 123 4.26 -2.24 29.21
C VAL A 123 3.53 -2.81 30.44
N GLU A 124 2.37 -2.27 30.80
CA GLU A 124 1.56 -2.77 31.93
C GLU A 124 1.13 -4.23 31.76
N LYS A 125 0.77 -4.63 30.53
CA LYS A 125 0.46 -6.03 30.18
C LYS A 125 1.69 -6.93 30.11
N GLY A 126 2.89 -6.36 30.22
CA GLY A 126 4.15 -7.10 30.20
C GLY A 126 4.63 -7.50 28.81
N PHE A 127 4.06 -6.97 27.72
CA PHE A 127 4.51 -7.24 26.34
C PHE A 127 5.59 -6.27 25.85
N ALA A 128 5.85 -5.19 26.59
CA ALA A 128 6.89 -4.24 26.29
C ALA A 128 7.74 -3.94 27.52
N TYR A 129 8.96 -3.44 27.30
CA TYR A 129 9.87 -3.04 28.38
C TYR A 129 10.67 -1.81 28.00
N ALA A 130 10.95 -0.96 28.99
CA ALA A 130 11.85 0.17 28.85
C ALA A 130 13.31 -0.30 28.99
N ALA A 131 14.17 0.17 28.10
CA ALA A 131 15.62 0.00 28.15
C ALA A 131 16.27 1.11 28.99
N PRO A 132 17.57 0.98 29.36
CA PRO A 132 18.25 1.98 30.21
C PRO A 132 18.32 3.40 29.64
N ASP A 133 18.24 3.55 28.31
CA ASP A 133 18.20 4.84 27.60
C ASP A 133 16.79 5.47 27.56
N GLY A 134 15.78 4.77 28.07
CA GLY A 134 14.37 5.17 28.03
C GLY A 134 13.64 4.78 26.74
N SER A 135 14.31 4.14 25.77
CA SER A 135 13.63 3.52 24.63
C SER A 135 12.70 2.40 25.12
N VAL A 136 11.59 2.15 24.43
CA VAL A 136 10.66 1.06 24.77
C VAL A 136 10.60 0.07 23.64
N TYR A 137 10.86 -1.20 23.95
CA TYR A 137 10.86 -2.30 23.00
C TYR A 137 9.69 -3.25 23.25
N PHE A 138 9.15 -3.78 22.16
CA PHE A 138 8.19 -4.88 22.18
C PHE A 138 8.93 -6.22 22.33
N GLU A 139 8.49 -7.05 23.28
CA GLU A 139 9.12 -8.33 23.60
C GLU A 139 8.49 -9.46 22.78
N VAL A 140 9.08 -9.76 21.62
CA VAL A 140 8.52 -10.68 20.61
C VAL A 140 8.32 -12.09 21.17
N SER A 141 9.22 -12.55 22.06
CA SER A 141 9.17 -13.87 22.68
C SER A 141 7.91 -14.12 23.51
N LYS A 142 7.17 -13.07 23.90
CA LYS A 142 5.91 -13.17 24.64
C LYS A 142 4.69 -13.36 23.75
N VAL A 143 4.82 -13.26 22.43
CA VAL A 143 3.69 -13.39 21.49
C VAL A 143 3.65 -14.79 20.88
N PRO A 144 2.67 -15.63 21.25
CA PRO A 144 2.54 -16.96 20.66
C PRO A 144 2.19 -16.87 19.18
N GLY A 145 2.95 -17.59 18.35
CA GLY A 145 2.71 -17.65 16.90
C GLY A 145 3.23 -16.44 16.12
N TYR A 146 4.19 -15.68 16.65
CA TYR A 146 4.89 -14.68 15.86
C TYR A 146 5.59 -15.32 14.65
N GLY A 147 5.42 -14.75 13.45
CA GLY A 147 5.94 -15.30 12.20
C GLY A 147 4.88 -15.99 11.33
N VAL A 148 3.62 -16.04 11.77
CA VAL A 148 2.52 -16.71 11.05
C VAL A 148 2.23 -16.06 9.70
N LEU A 149 2.27 -14.72 9.60
CA LEU A 149 1.96 -14.02 8.34
C LEU A 149 3.04 -14.29 7.28
N SER A 150 4.30 -14.12 7.68
CA SER A 150 5.49 -14.30 6.85
C SER A 150 5.86 -15.76 6.62
N ARG A 151 5.25 -16.68 7.38
CA ARG A 151 5.57 -18.13 7.43
C ARG A 151 7.03 -18.40 7.80
N GLN A 152 7.63 -17.50 8.58
CA GLN A 152 9.00 -17.65 9.07
C GLN A 152 8.98 -18.19 10.50
N LYS A 153 9.90 -19.11 10.80
CA LYS A 153 10.07 -19.61 12.17
C LYS A 153 10.98 -18.66 12.96
N ILE A 154 10.64 -18.44 14.22
CA ILE A 154 11.42 -17.59 15.14
C ILE A 154 12.88 -18.06 15.21
N GLU A 155 13.12 -19.39 15.26
CA GLU A 155 14.47 -19.94 15.35
C GLU A 155 15.30 -19.63 14.11
N GLU A 156 14.69 -19.69 12.92
CA GLU A 156 15.35 -19.38 11.65
C GLU A 156 15.65 -17.86 11.54
N LEU A 157 14.73 -17.02 12.02
CA LEU A 157 14.91 -15.58 12.10
C LEU A 157 16.09 -15.19 13.03
N VAL A 158 16.15 -15.76 14.23
CA VAL A 158 17.24 -15.53 15.19
C VAL A 158 18.57 -16.08 14.65
N ALA A 159 18.56 -17.28 14.07
CA ALA A 159 19.76 -17.88 13.49
C ALA A 159 20.27 -17.11 12.26
N GLY A 160 19.37 -16.52 11.46
CA GLY A 160 19.70 -15.64 10.35
C GLY A 160 20.22 -14.28 10.78
N ALA A 161 19.73 -13.77 11.92
CA ALA A 161 20.17 -12.49 12.46
C ALA A 161 21.66 -12.49 12.83
N ARG A 162 22.24 -13.63 13.28
CA ARG A 162 23.69 -13.81 13.64
C ARG A 162 24.35 -12.63 14.36
N VAL A 163 23.58 -11.84 15.11
CA VAL A 163 23.99 -10.56 15.66
C VAL A 163 23.47 -10.51 17.10
N GLU A 164 24.35 -10.15 18.02
CA GLU A 164 23.99 -9.84 19.41
C GLU A 164 22.87 -8.80 19.42
N PRO A 165 21.89 -8.88 20.33
CA PRO A 165 20.87 -7.85 20.44
C PRO A 165 21.53 -6.47 20.53
N GLU A 166 20.97 -5.49 19.81
CA GLU A 166 21.43 -4.11 19.96
C GLU A 166 21.33 -3.69 21.43
N PRO A 167 22.23 -2.83 21.93
CA PRO A 167 22.22 -2.38 23.32
C PRO A 167 20.82 -1.93 23.76
N GLY A 168 20.32 -2.52 24.84
CA GLY A 168 18.98 -2.27 25.38
C GLY A 168 17.93 -3.32 25.00
N LYS A 169 18.11 -4.09 23.93
CA LYS A 169 17.21 -5.19 23.56
C LYS A 169 17.54 -6.47 24.34
N LYS A 170 16.51 -7.19 24.76
CA LYS A 170 16.61 -8.53 25.35
C LYS A 170 16.74 -9.62 24.27
N ASN A 171 16.12 -9.41 23.12
CA ASN A 171 16.13 -10.34 21.99
C ASN A 171 16.40 -9.58 20.67
N PRO A 172 17.17 -10.13 19.71
CA PRO A 172 17.44 -9.46 18.44
C PRO A 172 16.18 -9.14 17.61
N LEU A 173 15.09 -9.89 17.80
CA LEU A 173 13.81 -9.67 17.14
C LEU A 173 12.94 -8.59 17.80
N ASP A 174 13.29 -8.17 19.02
CA ASP A 174 12.55 -7.11 19.70
C ASP A 174 12.70 -5.80 18.90
N PHE A 175 11.58 -5.11 18.72
CA PHE A 175 11.50 -3.89 17.92
C PHE A 175 11.03 -2.71 18.76
N ALA A 176 11.50 -1.52 18.40
CA ALA A 176 11.16 -0.31 19.13
C ALA A 176 9.69 0.05 18.94
N LEU A 177 8.99 0.31 20.05
CA LEU A 177 7.72 1.02 20.09
C LEU A 177 7.92 2.51 20.38
N TRP A 178 8.97 2.85 21.13
CA TRP A 178 9.42 4.21 21.39
C TRP A 178 10.94 4.28 21.25
N LYS A 179 11.43 5.22 20.45
CA LYS A 179 12.86 5.49 20.29
C LYS A 179 13.24 6.72 21.11
N SER A 180 14.24 6.61 21.97
CA SER A 180 14.79 7.75 22.71
C SER A 180 15.33 8.82 21.76
N TRP A 181 15.12 10.08 22.11
CA TRP A 181 15.56 11.22 21.32
C TRP A 181 17.08 11.42 21.32
N SER A 182 17.61 11.97 20.22
CA SER A 182 18.99 12.48 20.11
C SER A 182 19.01 13.99 19.80
N PRO A 183 20.02 14.75 20.28
CA PRO A 183 20.15 16.18 20.02
C PRO A 183 19.91 16.59 18.55
N GLY A 184 19.02 17.56 18.37
CA GLY A 184 18.68 18.09 17.04
C GLY A 184 17.57 17.32 16.30
N GLU A 185 17.01 16.27 16.89
CA GLU A 185 15.85 15.57 16.33
C GLU A 185 14.52 16.13 16.87
N PRO A 186 13.41 16.05 16.11
CA PRO A 186 12.08 16.26 16.67
C PRO A 186 11.75 15.19 17.72
N TRP A 187 10.96 15.57 18.72
CA TRP A 187 10.56 14.68 19.81
C TRP A 187 9.21 15.09 20.41
N TRP A 188 8.64 14.14 21.14
CA TRP A 188 7.45 14.29 21.98
C TRP A 188 7.75 13.81 23.39
N SER A 189 7.04 14.37 24.37
CA SER A 189 7.12 13.94 25.76
C SER A 189 6.50 12.54 25.92
N SER A 190 7.09 11.71 26.77
CA SER A 190 6.51 10.42 27.18
C SER A 190 6.88 10.09 28.63
N PRO A 191 6.24 9.08 29.26
CA PRO A 191 6.59 8.63 30.61
C PRO A 191 8.01 8.07 30.76
N TRP A 192 8.67 7.67 29.66
CA TRP A 192 10.00 7.04 29.70
C TRP A 192 11.12 8.03 29.39
N CYS A 193 11.01 8.72 28.26
CA CYS A 193 11.96 9.75 27.83
C CYS A 193 11.37 10.62 26.69
N PRO A 194 11.92 11.83 26.44
CA PRO A 194 11.73 12.49 25.15
C PRO A 194 12.08 11.54 24.00
N GLY A 195 11.21 11.44 23.00
CA GLY A 195 11.43 10.48 21.92
C GLY A 195 10.39 10.55 20.81
N ARG A 196 10.32 9.45 20.04
CA ARG A 196 9.42 9.30 18.90
C ARG A 196 8.83 7.89 18.85
N PRO A 197 7.64 7.71 18.25
CA PRO A 197 7.06 6.38 18.06
C PRO A 197 7.92 5.51 17.13
N GLY A 198 7.78 4.20 17.31
CA GLY A 198 8.35 3.19 16.43
C GLY A 198 7.41 2.81 15.29
N TRP A 199 7.99 2.56 14.12
CA TRP A 199 7.31 2.38 12.83
C TRP A 199 6.09 1.45 12.85
N HIS A 200 6.17 0.30 13.54
CA HIS A 200 5.11 -0.72 13.49
C HIS A 200 3.86 -0.33 14.28
N LEU A 201 4.03 0.35 15.42
CA LEU A 201 2.92 0.74 16.28
C LEU A 201 2.00 1.76 15.60
N GLU A 202 2.61 2.65 14.80
CA GLU A 202 1.93 3.71 14.08
C GLU A 202 0.70 3.20 13.31
N CYS A 203 0.90 2.17 12.48
CA CYS A 203 -0.15 1.62 11.64
C CYS A 203 -1.25 0.93 12.45
N VAL A 204 -0.93 0.25 13.56
CA VAL A 204 -1.94 -0.39 14.41
C VAL A 204 -2.83 0.65 15.08
N VAL A 205 -2.24 1.71 15.63
CA VAL A 205 -2.99 2.79 16.30
C VAL A 205 -3.86 3.54 15.30
N MET A 206 -3.30 3.96 14.16
CA MET A 206 -4.04 4.72 13.16
C MET A 206 -5.14 3.89 12.49
N SER A 207 -4.86 2.64 12.10
CA SER A 207 -5.86 1.77 11.46
C SER A 207 -7.06 1.53 12.38
N THR A 208 -6.81 1.17 13.65
CA THR A 208 -7.88 0.85 14.61
C THR A 208 -8.67 2.09 15.04
N LYS A 209 -8.04 3.27 15.13
CA LYS A 209 -8.73 4.55 15.38
C LYS A 209 -9.74 4.89 14.28
N HIS A 210 -9.40 4.62 13.02
CA HIS A 210 -10.26 4.97 11.88
C HIS A 210 -11.27 3.89 11.49
N LEU A 211 -10.94 2.61 11.69
CA LEU A 211 -11.73 1.48 11.19
C LEU A 211 -12.38 0.64 12.30
N GLY A 212 -11.92 0.80 13.55
CA GLY A 212 -12.18 -0.15 14.64
C GLY A 212 -11.34 -1.42 14.51
N ALA A 213 -11.48 -2.33 15.47
CA ALA A 213 -10.89 -3.67 15.43
C ALA A 213 -11.98 -4.71 15.77
N PRO A 214 -12.15 -5.78 14.97
CA PRO A 214 -11.45 -6.07 13.72
C PRO A 214 -11.99 -5.28 12.51
N PHE A 215 -11.18 -5.19 11.44
CA PHE A 215 -11.57 -4.65 10.13
C PHE A 215 -11.29 -5.64 8.97
N ASP A 216 -11.77 -5.33 7.77
CA ASP A 216 -11.93 -6.32 6.70
C ASP A 216 -10.61 -6.65 6.00
N PHE A 217 -9.85 -5.67 5.54
CA PHE A 217 -8.57 -5.95 4.86
C PHE A 217 -7.43 -5.00 5.23
N HIS A 218 -6.21 -5.53 5.30
CA HIS A 218 -4.97 -4.78 5.48
C HIS A 218 -4.05 -5.03 4.28
N GLY A 219 -3.56 -3.95 3.66
CA GLY A 219 -2.82 -3.98 2.42
C GLY A 219 -1.46 -3.32 2.44
N GLY A 220 -0.56 -3.73 1.54
CA GLY A 220 0.74 -3.10 1.36
C GLY A 220 1.58 -3.73 0.24
N GLY A 221 2.80 -3.26 0.08
CA GLY A 221 3.81 -3.95 -0.74
C GLY A 221 4.26 -5.26 -0.08
N ALA A 222 4.74 -6.22 -0.87
CA ALA A 222 5.22 -7.50 -0.37
C ALA A 222 6.43 -7.39 0.60
N ASP A 223 7.16 -6.28 0.59
CA ASP A 223 8.21 -5.96 1.58
C ASP A 223 7.66 -5.71 2.97
N LEU A 224 6.39 -5.34 3.07
CA LEU A 224 5.76 -5.07 4.36
C LEU A 224 5.28 -6.34 5.06
N ILE A 225 5.26 -7.51 4.38
CA ILE A 225 4.94 -8.80 5.02
C ILE A 225 5.80 -8.99 6.27
N PHE A 226 7.11 -8.77 6.14
CA PHE A 226 8.05 -8.86 7.25
C PHE A 226 9.13 -7.78 7.15
N PRO A 227 9.45 -7.08 8.25
CA PRO A 227 8.90 -7.28 9.59
C PRO A 227 7.59 -6.52 9.85
N HIS A 228 7.16 -5.62 8.95
CA HIS A 228 6.18 -4.59 9.29
C HIS A 228 4.82 -5.13 9.73
N HIS A 229 4.10 -5.83 8.84
CA HIS A 229 2.77 -6.35 9.13
C HIS A 229 2.78 -7.50 10.15
N GLU A 230 3.87 -8.28 10.20
CA GLU A 230 4.06 -9.28 11.26
C GLU A 230 4.12 -8.61 12.66
N ASN A 231 4.87 -7.51 12.78
CA ASN A 231 4.95 -6.73 14.01
C ASN A 231 3.61 -6.07 14.35
N GLU A 232 2.85 -5.61 13.36
CA GLU A 232 1.51 -5.07 13.58
C GLU A 232 0.54 -6.11 14.15
N ILE A 233 0.54 -7.33 13.61
CA ILE A 233 -0.23 -8.45 14.15
C ILE A 233 0.20 -8.73 15.59
N ALA A 234 1.50 -8.76 15.86
CA ALA A 234 2.03 -9.01 17.19
C ALA A 234 1.57 -7.96 18.22
N ILE A 235 1.64 -6.68 17.86
CA ILE A 235 1.15 -5.56 18.68
C ILE A 235 -0.35 -5.69 18.92
N ALA A 236 -1.13 -5.91 17.87
CA ALA A 236 -2.58 -6.02 17.98
C ALA A 236 -3.01 -7.24 18.83
N LYS A 237 -2.30 -8.36 18.69
CA LYS A 237 -2.49 -9.56 19.51
C LYS A 237 -2.22 -9.31 20.99
N ALA A 238 -1.10 -8.66 21.30
CA ALA A 238 -0.76 -8.27 22.67
C ALA A 238 -1.76 -7.24 23.25
N TYR A 239 -2.22 -6.30 22.43
CA TYR A 239 -3.08 -5.22 22.88
C TYR A 239 -4.54 -5.65 23.05
N PHE A 240 -5.12 -6.39 22.11
CA PHE A 240 -6.53 -6.78 22.13
C PHE A 240 -6.80 -8.21 22.61
N GLY A 241 -5.78 -9.08 22.66
CA GLY A 241 -5.97 -10.51 22.94
C GLY A 241 -6.65 -11.27 21.79
N VAL A 242 -6.43 -10.83 20.55
CA VAL A 242 -6.98 -11.43 19.32
C VAL A 242 -5.88 -12.07 18.49
N ASP A 243 -6.18 -13.06 17.65
CA ASP A 243 -5.18 -13.64 16.75
C ASP A 243 -4.85 -12.73 15.57
N ASN A 244 -5.82 -11.96 15.10
CA ASN A 244 -5.66 -10.99 14.01
C ASN A 244 -6.63 -9.80 14.21
N PHE A 245 -6.23 -8.62 13.72
CA PHE A 245 -7.05 -7.41 13.75
C PHE A 245 -7.59 -7.00 12.36
N ALA A 246 -7.08 -7.63 11.30
CA ALA A 246 -7.59 -7.58 9.94
C ALA A 246 -7.93 -9.00 9.47
N ARG A 247 -9.01 -9.16 8.68
CA ARG A 247 -9.41 -10.49 8.17
C ARG A 247 -8.57 -10.93 6.97
N TYR A 248 -8.40 -10.05 5.98
CA TYR A 248 -7.61 -10.33 4.78
C TYR A 248 -6.31 -9.53 4.77
N TRP A 249 -5.20 -10.16 4.46
CA TRP A 249 -3.91 -9.52 4.25
C TRP A 249 -3.55 -9.56 2.76
N ILE A 250 -3.45 -8.40 2.13
CA ILE A 250 -3.32 -8.27 0.68
C ILE A 250 -1.99 -7.61 0.32
N HIS A 251 -1.10 -8.36 -0.33
CA HIS A 251 0.25 -7.89 -0.63
C HIS A 251 0.52 -7.83 -2.13
N VAL A 252 0.94 -6.65 -2.58
CA VAL A 252 1.30 -6.38 -3.99
C VAL A 252 2.76 -6.76 -4.21
N GLY A 253 3.00 -7.59 -5.22
CA GLY A 253 4.32 -8.06 -5.61
C GLY A 253 5.25 -6.93 -6.06
N TYR A 254 6.54 -7.16 -5.89
CA TYR A 254 7.57 -6.20 -6.25
C TYR A 254 7.58 -5.87 -7.75
N LEU A 255 8.07 -4.68 -8.07
CA LEU A 255 8.54 -4.37 -9.41
C LEU A 255 10.04 -4.62 -9.50
N THR A 256 10.47 -5.22 -10.61
CA THR A 256 11.87 -5.34 -11.02
C THR A 256 12.14 -4.43 -12.20
N VAL A 257 13.37 -3.95 -12.32
CA VAL A 257 13.86 -3.17 -13.47
C VAL A 257 15.15 -3.81 -13.93
N ARG A 258 15.17 -4.32 -15.16
CA ARG A 258 16.24 -5.12 -15.75
C ARG A 258 16.53 -6.37 -14.94
N GLY A 259 15.50 -7.03 -14.43
CA GLY A 259 15.61 -8.24 -13.61
C GLY A 259 16.05 -8.01 -12.16
N GLU A 260 16.38 -6.78 -11.77
CA GLU A 260 16.80 -6.43 -10.41
C GLU A 260 15.68 -5.74 -9.64
N LYS A 261 15.59 -5.98 -8.32
CA LYS A 261 14.67 -5.22 -7.46
C LYS A 261 15.07 -3.74 -7.48
N MET A 262 14.09 -2.84 -7.56
CA MET A 262 14.38 -1.41 -7.44
C MET A 262 14.90 -1.07 -6.04
N SER A 263 16.01 -0.34 -5.98
CA SER A 263 16.52 0.22 -4.74
C SER A 263 17.34 1.48 -5.01
N LYS A 264 17.36 2.39 -4.03
CA LYS A 264 18.18 3.60 -4.13
C LYS A 264 19.67 3.28 -4.23
N SER A 265 20.14 2.24 -3.54
CA SER A 265 21.54 1.84 -3.56
C SER A 265 22.01 1.33 -4.92
N LEU A 266 21.10 0.74 -5.71
CA LEU A 266 21.38 0.31 -7.09
C LEU A 266 21.21 1.44 -8.12
N GLY A 267 20.72 2.62 -7.71
CA GLY A 267 20.50 3.75 -8.61
C GLY A 267 19.48 3.48 -9.71
N ASN A 268 18.66 2.44 -9.59
CA ASN A 268 17.71 1.98 -10.60
C ASN A 268 16.25 2.38 -10.29
N VAL A 269 16.04 3.35 -9.39
CA VAL A 269 14.70 3.83 -9.01
C VAL A 269 14.14 4.72 -10.11
N ILE A 270 12.99 4.31 -10.67
CA ILE A 270 12.24 5.12 -11.64
C ILE A 270 11.10 5.84 -10.92
N THR A 271 11.10 7.17 -10.95
CA THR A 271 10.07 7.98 -10.30
C THR A 271 8.76 7.99 -11.09
N LEU A 272 7.62 8.16 -10.43
CA LEU A 272 6.35 8.37 -11.13
C LEU A 272 6.35 9.67 -11.94
N ASN A 273 7.02 10.72 -11.46
CA ASN A 273 7.16 11.96 -12.22
C ASN A 273 7.91 11.74 -13.54
N GLU A 274 8.98 10.94 -13.55
CA GLU A 274 9.68 10.60 -14.79
C GLU A 274 8.75 9.89 -15.78
N VAL A 275 8.00 8.90 -15.32
CA VAL A 275 7.09 8.14 -16.20
C VAL A 275 5.95 9.02 -16.71
N LEU A 276 5.26 9.73 -15.81
CA LEU A 276 4.11 10.57 -16.15
C LEU A 276 4.48 11.85 -16.90
N SER A 277 5.77 12.15 -17.06
CA SER A 277 6.25 13.18 -17.98
C SER A 277 6.29 12.70 -19.45
N LYS A 278 6.25 11.39 -19.68
CA LYS A 278 6.39 10.76 -21.01
C LYS A 278 5.18 9.92 -21.42
N TYR A 279 4.42 9.39 -20.45
CA TYR A 279 3.32 8.46 -20.64
C TYR A 279 2.06 8.93 -19.92
N SER A 280 0.90 8.55 -20.44
CA SER A 280 -0.38 8.83 -19.79
C SER A 280 -0.53 8.02 -18.49
N GLY A 281 -1.32 8.56 -17.56
CA GLY A 281 -1.69 7.82 -16.36
C GLY A 281 -2.50 6.56 -16.68
N GLU A 282 -3.28 6.58 -17.76
CA GLU A 282 -4.07 5.43 -18.22
C GLU A 282 -3.18 4.28 -18.69
N ALA A 283 -2.17 4.58 -19.51
CA ALA A 283 -1.20 3.57 -19.95
C ALA A 283 -0.44 2.98 -18.76
N LEU A 284 -0.03 3.80 -17.78
CA LEU A 284 0.64 3.29 -16.60
C LEU A 284 -0.28 2.39 -15.74
N ARG A 285 -1.57 2.77 -15.58
CA ARG A 285 -2.55 1.91 -14.89
C ARG A 285 -2.78 0.60 -15.62
N LEU A 286 -2.94 0.64 -16.94
CA LEU A 286 -3.15 -0.55 -17.76
C LEU A 286 -1.90 -1.46 -17.73
N ALA A 287 -0.71 -0.88 -17.81
CA ALA A 287 0.54 -1.62 -17.66
C ALA A 287 0.57 -2.40 -16.33
N TYR A 288 0.21 -1.77 -15.21
CA TYR A 288 0.11 -2.49 -13.94
C TYR A 288 -0.96 -3.58 -13.95
N ALA A 289 -2.10 -3.35 -14.61
CA ALA A 289 -3.19 -4.32 -14.70
C ALA A 289 -2.81 -5.56 -15.53
N MET A 290 -1.87 -5.44 -16.48
CA MET A 290 -1.38 -6.57 -17.30
C MET A 290 -0.58 -7.61 -16.51
N GLY A 291 -0.19 -7.34 -15.27
CA GLY A 291 0.47 -8.30 -14.38
C GLY A 291 -0.34 -8.54 -13.10
N HIS A 292 -0.59 -9.81 -12.76
CA HIS A 292 -1.33 -10.15 -11.55
C HIS A 292 -0.67 -9.53 -10.30
N TYR A 293 -1.45 -8.85 -9.45
CA TYR A 293 -0.93 -7.99 -8.39
C TYR A 293 0.04 -8.69 -7.44
N ARG A 294 -0.23 -9.95 -7.08
CA ARG A 294 0.62 -10.78 -6.19
C ARG A 294 1.96 -11.17 -6.77
N LYS A 295 2.14 -11.11 -8.09
CA LYS A 295 3.34 -11.59 -8.77
C LYS A 295 4.38 -10.48 -8.91
N PRO A 296 5.67 -10.79 -8.77
CA PRO A 296 6.72 -9.91 -9.27
C PRO A 296 6.46 -9.56 -10.73
N MET A 297 6.74 -8.33 -11.11
CA MET A 297 6.50 -7.85 -12.46
C MET A 297 7.68 -7.00 -12.92
N GLU A 298 8.15 -7.29 -14.13
CA GLU A 298 9.21 -6.51 -14.77
C GLU A 298 8.61 -5.21 -15.30
N PHE A 299 9.16 -4.08 -14.84
CA PHE A 299 8.82 -2.77 -15.33
C PHE A 299 9.77 -2.37 -16.45
N SER A 300 9.21 -2.00 -17.60
CA SER A 300 9.97 -1.50 -18.74
C SER A 300 9.20 -0.43 -19.50
N PHE A 301 9.92 0.40 -20.26
CA PHE A 301 9.30 1.40 -21.12
C PHE A 301 8.63 0.75 -22.34
N GLU A 302 9.08 -0.43 -22.76
CA GLU A 302 8.44 -1.24 -23.78
C GLU A 302 7.04 -1.69 -23.35
N LEU A 303 6.87 -2.08 -22.08
CA LEU A 303 5.56 -2.40 -21.52
C LEU A 303 4.63 -1.17 -21.56
N LEU A 304 5.15 0.02 -21.26
CA LEU A 304 4.37 1.25 -21.34
C LEU A 304 3.97 1.61 -22.77
N ASN A 305 4.84 1.41 -23.75
CA ASN A 305 4.51 1.58 -25.16
C ASN A 305 3.36 0.64 -25.58
N GLN A 306 3.42 -0.63 -25.16
CA GLN A 306 2.34 -1.59 -25.40
C GLN A 306 1.02 -1.15 -24.76
N ALA A 307 1.09 -0.67 -23.51
CA ALA A 307 -0.10 -0.19 -22.81
C ALA A 307 -0.70 1.07 -23.46
N GLU A 308 0.13 2.02 -23.94
CA GLU A 308 -0.34 3.18 -24.73
C GLU A 308 -1.07 2.74 -26.01
N ASP A 309 -0.53 1.76 -26.74
CA ASP A 309 -1.17 1.27 -27.97
C ASP A 309 -2.49 0.53 -27.68
N MET A 310 -2.55 -0.20 -26.57
CA MET A 310 -3.80 -0.78 -26.08
C MET A 310 -4.81 0.31 -25.73
N VAL A 311 -4.41 1.36 -24.98
CA VAL A 311 -5.28 2.49 -24.63
C VAL A 311 -5.84 3.16 -25.89
N LYS A 312 -4.99 3.44 -26.89
CA LYS A 312 -5.45 3.99 -28.18
C LYS A 312 -6.49 3.09 -28.84
N THR A 313 -6.25 1.77 -28.85
CA THR A 313 -7.20 0.80 -29.42
C THR A 313 -8.55 0.83 -28.69
N LEU A 314 -8.55 0.97 -27.37
CA LEU A 314 -9.78 1.08 -26.58
C LEU A 314 -10.56 2.34 -26.94
N TYR A 315 -9.89 3.48 -27.08
CA TYR A 315 -10.54 4.73 -27.51
C TYR A 315 -11.07 4.65 -28.94
N THR A 316 -10.30 4.08 -29.87
CA THR A 316 -10.76 3.85 -31.25
C THR A 316 -12.05 3.03 -31.26
N ALA A 317 -12.08 1.90 -30.55
CA ALA A 317 -13.28 1.07 -30.47
C ALA A 317 -14.46 1.83 -29.84
N TYR A 318 -14.23 2.64 -28.81
CA TYR A 318 -15.26 3.45 -28.18
C TYR A 318 -15.83 4.50 -29.14
N ASP A 319 -14.98 5.25 -29.84
CA ASP A 319 -15.40 6.30 -30.78
C ASP A 319 -16.20 5.71 -31.94
N GLU A 320 -15.74 4.58 -32.48
CA GLU A 320 -16.41 3.86 -33.56
C GLU A 320 -17.76 3.29 -33.12
N LEU A 321 -17.83 2.64 -31.94
CA LEU A 321 -19.09 2.15 -31.40
C LEU A 321 -20.07 3.31 -31.15
N SER A 322 -19.58 4.43 -30.62
CA SER A 322 -20.41 5.60 -30.35
C SER A 322 -21.01 6.20 -31.63
N GLN A 323 -20.23 6.23 -32.72
CA GLN A 323 -20.71 6.66 -34.04
C GLN A 323 -21.76 5.67 -34.58
N ALA A 324 -21.46 4.37 -34.56
CA ALA A 324 -22.40 3.35 -35.04
C ALA A 324 -23.73 3.37 -34.27
N VAL A 325 -23.71 3.58 -32.96
CA VAL A 325 -24.92 3.71 -32.13
C VAL A 325 -25.71 4.98 -32.45
N ALA A 326 -25.04 6.07 -32.81
CA ALA A 326 -25.71 7.32 -33.20
C ALA A 326 -26.43 7.19 -34.55
N ASP A 327 -25.89 6.38 -35.46
CA ASP A 327 -26.42 6.15 -36.80
C ASP A 327 -27.45 4.99 -36.86
N ALA A 328 -27.51 4.15 -35.82
CA ALA A 328 -28.34 2.95 -35.74
C ALA A 328 -29.81 3.23 -35.37
N GLY A 329 -30.75 2.48 -35.98
CA GLY A 329 -32.16 2.40 -35.56
C GLY A 329 -32.37 1.47 -34.35
N GLU A 330 -33.57 1.46 -33.75
CA GLU A 330 -33.89 0.61 -32.57
C GLU A 330 -33.62 -0.90 -32.80
N GLU A 331 -33.74 -1.38 -34.04
CA GLU A 331 -33.57 -2.81 -34.41
C GLU A 331 -32.10 -3.28 -34.48
N ASP A 332 -31.12 -2.38 -34.48
CA ASP A 332 -29.69 -2.75 -34.65
C ASP A 332 -28.96 -3.04 -33.32
N ARG A 333 -29.60 -2.82 -32.16
CA ARG A 333 -28.99 -3.00 -30.83
C ARG A 333 -28.70 -4.46 -30.44
N GLU A 334 -29.36 -5.44 -31.06
CA GLU A 334 -29.28 -6.87 -30.67
C GLU A 334 -28.07 -7.64 -31.24
N ARG A 335 -27.11 -6.99 -31.91
CA ARG A 335 -26.10 -7.70 -32.73
C ARG A 335 -24.72 -7.90 -32.12
N LEU A 336 -24.43 -7.37 -30.93
CA LEU A 336 -23.08 -7.41 -30.37
C LEU A 336 -22.97 -8.40 -29.21
N GLU A 337 -21.97 -9.30 -29.28
CA GLU A 337 -21.64 -10.23 -28.20
C GLU A 337 -20.96 -9.55 -26.98
N VAL A 338 -21.41 -8.35 -26.59
CA VAL A 338 -20.81 -7.57 -25.50
C VAL A 338 -20.94 -8.31 -24.16
N ASP A 339 -22.07 -8.96 -23.92
CA ASP A 339 -22.35 -9.66 -22.67
C ASP A 339 -21.31 -10.75 -22.39
N ARG A 340 -20.85 -11.48 -23.42
CA ARG A 340 -19.80 -12.50 -23.25
C ARG A 340 -18.50 -11.90 -22.71
N TYR A 341 -18.08 -10.75 -23.23
CA TYR A 341 -16.86 -10.08 -22.76
C TYR A 341 -17.04 -9.48 -21.37
N ALA A 342 -18.21 -8.91 -21.08
CA ALA A 342 -18.53 -8.36 -19.76
C ALA A 342 -18.57 -9.46 -18.68
N GLU A 343 -19.25 -10.58 -18.93
CA GLU A 343 -19.29 -11.73 -18.02
C GLU A 343 -17.89 -12.29 -17.77
N ALA A 344 -17.10 -12.50 -18.81
CA ALA A 344 -15.72 -12.99 -18.67
C ALA A 344 -14.81 -11.99 -17.95
N PHE A 345 -15.01 -10.69 -18.15
CA PHE A 345 -14.29 -9.64 -17.43
C PHE A 345 -14.57 -9.70 -15.93
N TYR A 346 -15.84 -9.78 -15.53
CA TYR A 346 -16.20 -9.87 -14.12
C TYR A 346 -15.78 -11.20 -13.50
N ALA A 347 -15.90 -12.32 -14.22
CA ALA A 347 -15.42 -13.61 -13.75
C ALA A 347 -13.90 -13.61 -13.47
N ALA A 348 -13.11 -12.94 -14.31
CA ALA A 348 -11.67 -12.76 -14.08
C ALA A 348 -11.39 -11.91 -12.82
N LEU A 349 -12.18 -10.87 -12.56
CA LEU A 349 -12.03 -10.06 -11.35
C LEU A 349 -12.53 -10.77 -10.08
N GLU A 350 -13.50 -11.68 -10.19
CA GLU A 350 -13.96 -12.53 -9.09
C GLU A 350 -12.88 -13.54 -8.65
N ASP A 351 -12.03 -13.97 -9.57
CA ASP A 351 -10.88 -14.84 -9.29
C ASP A 351 -9.66 -14.04 -8.81
N ASP A 352 -9.62 -13.70 -7.50
CA ASP A 352 -8.52 -12.97 -6.86
C ASP A 352 -8.10 -11.69 -7.61
N LEU A 353 -9.08 -10.97 -8.16
CA LEU A 353 -8.86 -9.75 -8.94
C LEU A 353 -7.82 -9.94 -10.06
N SER A 354 -7.99 -10.99 -10.89
CA SER A 354 -7.11 -11.28 -12.01
C SER A 354 -7.23 -10.23 -13.12
N THR A 355 -6.59 -9.08 -12.89
CA THR A 355 -6.56 -7.94 -13.80
C THR A 355 -5.95 -8.24 -15.18
N PRO A 356 -4.98 -9.16 -15.36
CA PRO A 356 -4.46 -9.47 -16.70
C PRO A 356 -5.53 -10.07 -17.61
N GLU A 357 -6.28 -11.03 -17.10
CA GLU A 357 -7.37 -11.73 -17.80
C GLU A 357 -8.52 -10.76 -18.06
N ALA A 358 -8.87 -9.91 -17.09
CA ALA A 358 -9.84 -8.84 -17.29
C ALA A 358 -9.39 -7.84 -18.38
N ALA A 359 -8.13 -7.40 -18.36
CA ALA A 359 -7.57 -6.52 -19.39
C ALA A 359 -7.58 -7.19 -20.78
N GLN A 360 -7.35 -8.50 -20.84
CA GLN A 360 -7.47 -9.28 -22.07
C GLN A 360 -8.91 -9.29 -22.62
N GLN A 361 -9.92 -9.44 -21.76
CA GLN A 361 -11.33 -9.37 -22.19
C GLN A 361 -11.69 -7.97 -22.70
N LEU A 362 -11.24 -6.92 -22.02
CA LEU A 362 -11.47 -5.53 -22.44
C LEU A 362 -10.83 -5.25 -23.82
N TYR A 363 -9.59 -5.68 -24.02
CA TYR A 363 -8.92 -5.54 -25.31
C TYR A 363 -9.55 -6.41 -26.41
N GLY A 364 -9.99 -7.61 -26.06
CA GLY A 364 -10.73 -8.50 -26.95
C GLY A 364 -12.04 -7.88 -27.43
N LEU A 365 -12.79 -7.25 -26.54
CA LEU A 365 -14.02 -6.51 -26.87
C LEU A 365 -13.73 -5.37 -27.84
N ALA A 366 -12.70 -4.56 -27.57
CA ALA A 366 -12.33 -3.46 -28.46
C ALA A 366 -11.98 -3.95 -29.87
N ARG A 367 -11.19 -5.02 -30.00
CA ARG A 367 -10.89 -5.63 -31.31
C ARG A 367 -12.12 -6.22 -32.00
N TYR A 368 -13.03 -6.79 -31.23
CA TYR A 368 -14.29 -7.31 -31.78
C TYR A 368 -15.15 -6.17 -32.34
N ILE A 369 -15.30 -5.07 -31.60
CA ILE A 369 -16.00 -3.86 -32.04
C ILE A 369 -15.40 -3.35 -33.35
N ILE A 370 -14.09 -3.06 -33.36
CA ILE A 370 -13.39 -2.52 -34.54
C ILE A 370 -13.56 -3.44 -35.75
N SER A 371 -13.48 -4.77 -35.56
CA SER A 371 -13.54 -5.71 -36.69
C SER A 371 -14.97 -6.06 -37.16
N THR A 372 -15.99 -5.91 -36.31
CA THR A 372 -17.35 -6.42 -36.57
C THR A 372 -18.37 -5.31 -36.79
N VAL A 373 -18.26 -4.20 -36.06
CA VAL A 373 -19.17 -3.04 -36.20
C VAL A 373 -18.88 -2.27 -37.49
N LEU A 374 -17.63 -2.26 -37.95
CA LEU A 374 -17.19 -1.44 -39.09
C LEU A 374 -17.15 -2.13 -40.45
N HIS A 375 -17.18 -3.46 -40.49
CA HIS A 375 -17.04 -4.23 -41.75
C HIS A 375 -18.38 -4.82 -42.25
N LYS A 376 -19.49 -4.32 -41.73
CA LYS A 376 -20.83 -4.44 -42.31
C LYS A 376 -21.35 -3.05 -42.58
#